data_AF-A0A410JX36-F1
#
_entry.id   AF-A0A410JX36-F1
#
_cell.length_a   1.000
_cell.length_b   1.000
_cell.length_c   1.000
_cell.angle_alpha   90.00
_cell.angle_beta   90.00
_cell.angle_gamma   90.00
#
_symmetry.space_group_name_H-M   'P 1'
#
loop_
_entity.id
_entity.type
_entity.pdbx_description
1 polymer ?
#
loop_
_entity_poly.entity_id
_entity_poly.type
_entity_poly.pdbx_seq_one_letter_code
_entity_poly.pdbx_strand_id
1 'polypeptide(L)'
;MRLSAGMLCMLLPLHIWLSGMVITPKAVFDAKFERDIAASGRLLRFTSLEFKSLAADSRLLSAIFYVGKMLEDRAIIKGQDWDWFTATVNASAELDPYFYDTYYFSALTLAWSANRPEEAVKLLEKGVSYKPDSHRLLFNLGFIYYYFLKDNAKASEYIAMAAKIKGAPPFYANLAARLAYDSGRHETAAAFLLDMLTNTENERIRAMYEKRLIALKGAIELEKAAKEYEARYSDRPADIAELKTKGFIDSLPDDPYGGEYYINEEGRVYSSSGFIEKRQ
;
A
#
# COMPACT_ATOMS: atom_id res chain seq x y z
N MET A 1 1.02 -49.18 -0.23
CA MET A 1 -0.03 -49.76 -1.10
C MET A 1 0.42 -49.66 -2.55
N ARG A 2 0.70 -50.78 -3.22
CA ARG A 2 0.96 -50.78 -4.67
C ARG A 2 -0.38 -50.83 -5.40
N LEU A 3 -0.75 -49.73 -6.06
CA LEU A 3 -1.92 -49.67 -6.93
C LEU A 3 -1.69 -50.64 -8.09
N SER A 4 -2.65 -51.53 -8.36
CA SER A 4 -2.54 -52.49 -9.47
C SER A 4 -2.60 -51.78 -10.81
N ALA A 5 -1.91 -52.31 -11.83
CA ALA A 5 -1.87 -51.71 -13.17
C ALA A 5 -3.28 -51.50 -13.77
N GLY A 6 -4.24 -52.37 -13.44
CA GLY A 6 -5.64 -52.21 -13.86
C GLY A 6 -6.35 -51.00 -13.24
N MET A 7 -5.99 -50.63 -12.01
CA MET A 7 -6.55 -49.45 -11.34
C MET A 7 -5.99 -48.15 -11.96
N LEU A 8 -4.71 -48.16 -12.39
CA LEU A 8 -4.12 -47.06 -13.13
C LEU A 8 -4.79 -46.86 -14.52
N CYS A 9 -5.11 -47.95 -15.21
CA CYS A 9 -5.78 -47.92 -16.51
C CYS A 9 -7.24 -47.44 -16.45
N MET A 10 -7.92 -47.50 -15.29
CA MET A 10 -9.25 -46.91 -15.11
C MET A 10 -9.19 -45.45 -14.66
N LEU A 11 -8.18 -45.09 -13.86
CA LEU A 11 -8.04 -43.73 -13.36
C LEU A 11 -7.52 -42.76 -14.42
N LEU A 12 -6.69 -43.20 -15.37
CA LEU A 12 -6.19 -42.36 -16.47
C LEU A 12 -7.29 -41.84 -17.42
N PRO A 13 -8.18 -42.69 -17.96
CA PRO A 13 -9.31 -42.23 -18.78
C PRO A 13 -10.30 -41.39 -17.98
N LEU A 14 -10.54 -41.72 -16.71
CA LEU A 14 -11.38 -40.91 -15.82
C LEU A 14 -10.75 -39.54 -15.58
N HIS A 15 -9.44 -39.47 -15.38
CA HIS A 15 -8.71 -38.23 -15.22
C HIS A 15 -8.70 -37.41 -16.53
N ILE A 16 -8.49 -38.05 -17.69
CA ILE A 16 -8.57 -37.43 -19.02
C ILE A 16 -10.00 -36.96 -19.33
N TRP A 17 -11.04 -37.68 -18.89
CA TRP A 17 -12.44 -37.29 -19.06
C TRP A 17 -12.82 -36.12 -18.15
N LEU A 18 -12.39 -36.16 -16.88
CA LEU A 18 -12.54 -35.06 -15.92
C LEU A 18 -11.74 -33.81 -16.31
N SER A 19 -10.57 -33.98 -16.92
CA SER A 19 -9.77 -32.87 -17.48
C SER A 19 -10.24 -32.45 -18.89
N GLY A 20 -10.89 -33.33 -19.64
CA GLY A 20 -11.58 -33.01 -20.90
C GLY A 20 -12.82 -32.14 -20.67
N MET A 21 -13.47 -32.27 -19.50
CA MET A 21 -14.48 -31.31 -19.02
C MET A 21 -13.90 -29.92 -18.67
N VAL A 22 -12.57 -29.76 -18.60
CA VAL A 22 -11.89 -28.46 -18.42
C VAL A 22 -11.67 -27.77 -19.77
N ILE A 23 -11.78 -28.49 -20.90
CA ILE A 23 -11.85 -27.89 -22.24
C ILE A 23 -13.34 -27.66 -22.58
N THR A 24 -13.96 -26.71 -21.88
CA THR A 24 -15.33 -26.29 -22.18
C THR A 24 -15.37 -25.42 -23.44
N PRO A 25 -16.39 -25.54 -24.30
CA PRO A 25 -16.66 -24.56 -25.36
C PRO A 25 -16.76 -23.15 -24.75
N LYS A 26 -16.19 -22.13 -25.42
CA LYS A 26 -16.20 -20.72 -24.96
C LYS A 26 -17.58 -20.27 -24.46
N ALA A 27 -18.67 -20.71 -25.11
CA ALA A 27 -20.04 -20.40 -24.68
C ALA A 27 -20.46 -20.98 -23.31
N VAL A 28 -19.97 -22.17 -22.93
CA VAL A 28 -20.22 -22.78 -21.60
C VAL A 28 -19.33 -22.14 -20.55
N PHE A 29 -18.08 -21.80 -20.90
CA PHE A 29 -17.21 -20.97 -20.08
C PHE A 29 -17.88 -19.61 -19.81
N ASP A 30 -18.42 -18.98 -20.85
CA ASP A 30 -19.09 -17.68 -20.76
C ASP A 30 -20.35 -17.70 -19.88
N ALA A 31 -21.15 -18.77 -19.95
CA ALA A 31 -22.32 -18.98 -19.08
C ALA A 31 -21.95 -19.29 -17.62
N LYS A 32 -20.78 -19.90 -17.36
CA LYS A 32 -20.29 -20.23 -16.02
C LYS A 32 -19.71 -19.02 -15.27
N PHE A 33 -19.50 -17.91 -15.98
CA PHE A 33 -19.10 -16.61 -15.42
C PHE A 33 -20.27 -15.62 -15.33
N GLU A 34 -21.51 -16.06 -15.55
CA GLU A 34 -22.65 -15.33 -15.00
C GLU A 34 -22.49 -15.27 -13.48
N ARG A 35 -22.93 -14.17 -12.86
CA ARG A 35 -22.79 -13.95 -11.41
C ARG A 35 -23.42 -15.11 -10.64
N ASP A 36 -22.60 -16.07 -10.23
CA ASP A 36 -23.01 -17.05 -9.23
C ASP A 36 -23.45 -16.28 -7.98
N ILE A 37 -24.45 -16.78 -7.25
CA ILE A 37 -24.87 -16.15 -6.00
C ILE A 37 -23.63 -16.01 -5.12
N ALA A 38 -23.30 -14.77 -4.73
CA ALA A 38 -22.23 -14.49 -3.79
C ALA A 38 -22.65 -15.08 -2.42
N ALA A 39 -22.45 -16.38 -2.26
CA ALA A 39 -22.80 -17.10 -1.05
C ALA A 39 -21.93 -16.57 0.09
N SER A 40 -22.56 -16.37 1.25
CA SER A 40 -21.84 -15.82 2.40
C SER A 40 -20.64 -16.70 2.75
N GLY A 41 -19.49 -16.08 3.01
CA GLY A 41 -18.26 -16.81 3.34
C GLY A 41 -18.43 -17.68 4.58
N ARG A 42 -19.22 -17.22 5.56
CA ARG A 42 -19.64 -18.01 6.74
C ARG A 42 -20.37 -19.31 6.38
N LEU A 43 -21.31 -19.28 5.44
CA LEU A 43 -22.04 -20.47 5.01
C LEU A 43 -21.09 -21.42 4.25
N LEU A 44 -20.30 -20.88 3.32
CA LEU A 44 -19.32 -21.67 2.58
C LEU A 44 -18.29 -22.30 3.51
N ARG A 45 -17.89 -21.61 4.59
CA ARG A 45 -16.93 -22.14 5.57
C ARG A 45 -17.47 -23.36 6.32
N PHE A 46 -18.78 -23.42 6.55
CA PHE A 46 -19.44 -24.57 7.15
C PHE A 46 -19.51 -25.75 6.17
N THR A 47 -19.87 -25.49 4.91
CA THR A 47 -20.06 -26.55 3.90
C THR A 47 -18.76 -27.05 3.27
N SER A 48 -17.68 -26.26 3.30
CA SER A 48 -16.38 -26.62 2.70
C SER A 48 -15.52 -27.56 3.56
N LEU A 49 -15.93 -27.85 4.81
CA LEU A 49 -15.24 -28.77 5.72
C LEU A 49 -13.71 -28.51 5.81
N GLU A 50 -12.88 -29.46 5.34
CA GLU A 50 -11.41 -29.36 5.33
C GLU A 50 -10.87 -28.60 4.11
N PHE A 51 -11.70 -28.35 3.09
CA PHE A 51 -11.32 -27.72 1.82
C PHE A 51 -11.54 -26.19 1.81
N LYS A 52 -11.53 -25.54 2.97
CA LYS A 52 -11.79 -24.09 3.10
C LYS A 52 -10.82 -23.23 2.28
N SER A 53 -9.54 -23.58 2.26
CA SER A 53 -8.54 -22.86 1.46
C SER A 53 -8.80 -23.03 -0.04
N LEU A 54 -9.11 -24.24 -0.51
CA LEU A 54 -9.48 -24.46 -1.92
C LEU A 54 -10.77 -23.71 -2.30
N ALA A 55 -11.73 -23.63 -1.37
CA ALA A 55 -12.94 -22.85 -1.57
C ALA A 55 -12.65 -21.34 -1.63
N ALA A 56 -11.72 -20.84 -0.81
CA ALA A 56 -11.25 -19.46 -0.85
C ALA A 56 -10.58 -19.15 -2.20
N ASP A 57 -9.66 -20.02 -2.64
CA ASP A 57 -8.99 -19.93 -3.95
C ASP A 57 -10.01 -19.86 -5.08
N SER A 58 -11.02 -20.74 -5.05
CA SER A 58 -12.11 -20.72 -6.04
C SER A 58 -12.84 -19.38 -6.05
N ARG A 59 -13.17 -18.79 -4.88
CA ARG A 59 -13.83 -17.48 -4.82
C ARG A 59 -12.96 -16.38 -5.40
N LEU A 60 -11.68 -16.33 -5.04
CA LEU A 60 -10.75 -15.33 -5.58
C LEU A 60 -10.63 -15.46 -7.11
N LEU A 61 -10.45 -16.68 -7.62
CA LEU A 61 -10.35 -16.92 -9.07
C LEU A 61 -11.64 -16.54 -9.80
N SER A 62 -12.81 -16.87 -9.26
CA SER A 62 -14.09 -16.43 -9.82
C SER A 62 -14.17 -14.90 -9.93
N ALA A 63 -13.75 -14.18 -8.89
CA ALA A 63 -13.74 -12.72 -8.87
C ALA A 63 -12.79 -12.13 -9.93
N ILE A 64 -11.56 -12.66 -10.02
CA ILE A 64 -10.55 -12.21 -10.98
C ILE A 64 -10.99 -12.48 -12.42
N PHE A 65 -11.44 -13.70 -12.73
CA PHE A 65 -11.85 -14.06 -14.08
C PHE A 65 -13.10 -13.32 -14.53
N TYR A 66 -14.05 -13.06 -13.64
CA TYR A 66 -15.22 -12.26 -13.98
C TYR A 66 -14.83 -10.84 -14.41
N VAL A 67 -13.98 -10.15 -13.64
CA VAL A 67 -13.46 -8.83 -14.02
C VAL A 67 -12.65 -8.91 -15.31
N GLY A 68 -11.78 -9.92 -15.45
CA GLY A 68 -10.99 -10.15 -16.66
C GLY A 68 -11.86 -10.31 -17.91
N LYS A 69 -12.94 -11.09 -17.83
CA LYS A 69 -13.91 -11.28 -18.90
C LYS A 69 -14.61 -9.98 -19.27
N MET A 70 -15.10 -9.22 -18.29
CA MET A 70 -15.75 -7.94 -18.57
C MET A 70 -14.82 -6.94 -19.26
N LEU A 71 -13.53 -6.94 -18.91
CA LEU A 71 -12.51 -6.12 -19.58
C LEU A 71 -12.22 -6.61 -21.00
N GLU A 72 -12.14 -7.92 -21.23
CA GLU A 72 -11.96 -8.53 -22.56
C GLU A 72 -13.13 -8.17 -23.49
N ASP A 73 -14.36 -8.29 -23.00
CA ASP A 73 -15.60 -8.00 -23.72
C ASP A 73 -15.82 -6.48 -23.92
N ARG A 74 -14.93 -5.63 -23.39
CA ARG A 74 -15.06 -4.16 -23.34
C ARG A 74 -16.41 -3.73 -22.75
N ALA A 75 -16.95 -4.54 -21.86
CA ALA A 75 -18.20 -4.26 -21.18
C ALA A 75 -17.98 -3.17 -20.13
N ILE A 76 -18.97 -2.29 -19.97
CA ILE A 76 -18.99 -1.34 -18.85
C ILE A 76 -19.30 -2.14 -17.59
N ILE A 77 -18.32 -2.24 -16.67
CA ILE A 77 -18.52 -2.86 -15.37
C ILE A 77 -19.37 -1.93 -14.50
N LYS A 78 -20.55 -2.39 -14.11
CA LYS A 78 -21.54 -1.59 -13.35
C LYS A 78 -21.31 -1.73 -11.85
N GLY A 79 -21.95 -0.86 -11.06
CA GLY A 79 -21.86 -0.89 -9.59
C GLY A 79 -22.20 -2.27 -8.99
N GLN A 80 -23.26 -2.91 -9.48
CA GLN A 80 -23.68 -4.27 -9.10
C GLN A 80 -22.61 -5.36 -9.34
N ASP A 81 -21.73 -5.16 -10.31
CA ASP A 81 -20.70 -6.11 -10.69
C ASP A 81 -19.52 -5.97 -9.71
N TRP A 82 -19.24 -4.73 -9.29
CA TRP A 82 -18.32 -4.43 -8.20
C TRP A 82 -18.86 -4.86 -6.82
N ASP A 83 -20.15 -4.75 -6.56
CA ASP A 83 -20.78 -5.26 -5.33
C ASP A 83 -20.61 -6.78 -5.23
N TRP A 84 -20.82 -7.48 -6.35
CA TRP A 84 -20.58 -8.91 -6.44
C TRP A 84 -19.09 -9.25 -6.24
N PHE A 85 -18.18 -8.48 -6.85
CA PHE A 85 -16.73 -8.65 -6.66
C PHE A 85 -16.36 -8.50 -5.19
N THR A 86 -16.78 -7.40 -4.54
CA THR A 86 -16.55 -7.13 -3.12
C THR A 86 -17.08 -8.27 -2.25
N ALA A 87 -18.30 -8.72 -2.48
CA ALA A 87 -18.90 -9.81 -1.70
C ALA A 87 -18.11 -11.12 -1.87
N THR A 88 -17.67 -11.42 -3.09
CA THR A 88 -16.94 -12.65 -3.43
C THR A 88 -15.55 -12.68 -2.80
N VAL A 89 -14.79 -11.57 -2.86
CA VAL A 89 -13.45 -11.50 -2.25
C VAL A 89 -13.53 -11.46 -0.73
N ASN A 90 -14.57 -10.87 -0.16
CA ASN A 90 -14.83 -10.98 1.29
C ASN A 90 -15.16 -12.41 1.72
N ALA A 91 -15.93 -13.15 0.92
CA ALA A 91 -16.18 -14.56 1.17
C ALA A 91 -14.89 -15.38 1.13
N SER A 92 -13.99 -15.11 0.16
CA SER A 92 -12.64 -15.69 0.13
C SER A 92 -11.87 -15.41 1.44
N ALA A 93 -11.82 -14.15 1.87
CA ALA A 93 -11.14 -13.73 3.10
C ALA A 93 -11.81 -14.25 4.40
N GLU A 94 -13.06 -14.69 4.36
CA GLU A 94 -13.73 -15.36 5.49
C GLU A 94 -13.46 -16.87 5.52
N LEU A 95 -13.33 -17.48 4.34
CA LEU A 95 -12.99 -18.89 4.18
C LEU A 95 -11.55 -19.16 4.63
N ASP A 96 -10.61 -18.35 4.15
CA ASP A 96 -9.20 -18.40 4.53
C ASP A 96 -8.66 -16.99 4.83
N PRO A 97 -8.69 -16.57 6.11
CA PRO A 97 -8.13 -15.28 6.52
C PRO A 97 -6.60 -15.18 6.35
N TYR A 98 -5.90 -16.29 6.16
CA TYR A 98 -4.47 -16.34 5.90
C TYR A 98 -4.16 -16.43 4.41
N PHE A 99 -5.14 -16.26 3.52
CA PHE A 99 -4.87 -16.22 2.09
C PHE A 99 -4.43 -14.83 1.63
N TYR A 100 -3.11 -14.63 1.48
CA TYR A 100 -2.49 -13.33 1.17
C TYR A 100 -3.02 -12.69 -0.12
N ASP A 101 -3.17 -13.49 -1.19
CA ASP A 101 -3.50 -12.99 -2.52
C ASP A 101 -4.90 -12.35 -2.58
N THR A 102 -5.84 -12.83 -1.74
CA THR A 102 -7.17 -12.21 -1.61
C THR A 102 -7.06 -10.74 -1.19
N TYR A 103 -6.18 -10.42 -0.24
CA TYR A 103 -6.00 -9.05 0.21
C TYR A 103 -5.19 -8.22 -0.78
N TYR A 104 -4.11 -8.80 -1.29
CA TYR A 104 -3.16 -8.08 -2.15
C TYR A 104 -3.76 -7.67 -3.49
N PHE A 105 -4.39 -8.61 -4.21
CA PHE A 105 -4.94 -8.33 -5.53
C PHE A 105 -6.27 -7.57 -5.43
N SER A 106 -7.20 -8.06 -4.62
CA SER A 106 -8.56 -7.52 -4.61
C SER A 106 -8.63 -6.09 -4.08
N ALA A 107 -7.79 -5.71 -3.12
CA ALA A 107 -7.76 -4.32 -2.64
C ALA A 107 -7.28 -3.35 -3.74
N LEU A 108 -6.27 -3.72 -4.53
CA LEU A 108 -5.82 -2.91 -5.65
C LEU A 108 -6.88 -2.82 -6.74
N THR A 109 -7.58 -3.92 -7.05
CA THR A 109 -8.72 -3.90 -8.00
C THR A 109 -9.85 -3.00 -7.51
N LEU A 110 -10.21 -3.05 -6.23
CA LEU A 110 -11.23 -2.19 -5.64
C LEU A 110 -10.84 -0.70 -5.74
N ALA A 111 -9.59 -0.37 -5.42
CA ALA A 111 -9.13 1.01 -5.48
C ALA A 111 -9.05 1.54 -6.93
N TRP A 112 -8.36 0.82 -7.82
CA TRP A 112 -8.06 1.30 -9.18
C TRP A 112 -9.19 1.10 -10.18
N SER A 113 -9.83 -0.07 -10.18
CA SER A 113 -10.80 -0.44 -11.20
C SER A 113 -12.23 -0.13 -10.76
N ALA A 114 -12.56 -0.35 -9.49
CA ALA A 114 -13.89 -0.11 -8.96
C ALA A 114 -14.09 1.32 -8.41
N ASN A 115 -13.02 2.09 -8.24
CA ASN A 115 -13.02 3.39 -7.57
C ASN A 115 -13.69 3.34 -6.18
N ARG A 116 -13.34 2.29 -5.40
CA ARG A 116 -13.85 2.01 -4.03
C ARG A 116 -12.70 1.93 -3.01
N PRO A 117 -11.97 3.02 -2.78
CA PRO A 117 -10.79 3.00 -1.91
C PRO A 117 -11.11 2.65 -0.44
N GLU A 118 -12.28 3.03 0.07
CA GLU A 118 -12.68 2.71 1.45
C GLU A 118 -12.95 1.21 1.66
N GLU A 119 -13.52 0.54 0.65
CA GLU A 119 -13.71 -0.92 0.68
C GLU A 119 -12.36 -1.64 0.60
N ALA A 120 -11.43 -1.13 -0.21
CA ALA A 120 -10.07 -1.64 -0.29
C ALA A 120 -9.31 -1.50 1.04
N VAL A 121 -9.45 -0.36 1.73
CA VAL A 121 -8.90 -0.14 3.08
C VAL A 121 -9.43 -1.18 4.05
N LYS A 122 -10.76 -1.37 4.15
CA LYS A 122 -11.36 -2.36 5.05
C LYS A 122 -10.85 -3.78 4.80
N LEU A 123 -10.69 -4.15 3.52
CA LEU A 123 -10.15 -5.45 3.14
C LEU A 123 -8.69 -5.60 3.57
N LEU A 124 -7.85 -4.60 3.33
CA LEU A 124 -6.44 -4.62 3.74
C LEU A 124 -6.27 -4.59 5.27
N GLU A 125 -7.05 -3.81 6.00
CA GLU A 125 -7.05 -3.82 7.47
C GLU A 125 -7.35 -5.22 8.02
N LYS A 126 -8.35 -5.90 7.44
CA LYS A 126 -8.61 -7.32 7.74
C LYS A 126 -7.37 -8.16 7.45
N GLY A 127 -6.75 -8.02 6.28
CA GLY A 127 -5.53 -8.76 5.93
C GLY A 127 -4.36 -8.53 6.89
N VAL A 128 -4.11 -7.28 7.27
CA VAL A 128 -3.08 -6.87 8.24
C VAL A 128 -3.35 -7.45 9.62
N SER A 129 -4.62 -7.57 10.05
CA SER A 129 -4.97 -8.18 11.33
C SER A 129 -4.58 -9.66 11.43
N TYR A 130 -4.56 -10.38 10.30
CA TYR A 130 -4.12 -11.79 10.23
C TYR A 130 -2.65 -11.95 9.83
N LYS A 131 -2.06 -10.97 9.12
CA LYS A 131 -0.65 -10.94 8.73
C LYS A 131 -0.01 -9.57 9.03
N PRO A 132 0.23 -9.25 10.31
CA PRO A 132 0.79 -7.96 10.71
C PRO A 132 2.23 -7.76 10.25
N ASP A 133 2.94 -8.84 9.92
CA ASP A 133 4.32 -8.86 9.41
C ASP A 133 4.41 -8.74 7.89
N SER A 134 3.30 -8.53 7.19
CA SER A 134 3.32 -8.32 5.74
C SER A 134 3.60 -6.86 5.39
N HIS A 135 4.87 -6.55 5.11
CA HIS A 135 5.27 -5.21 4.66
C HIS A 135 4.51 -4.77 3.40
N ARG A 136 4.11 -5.71 2.53
CA ARG A 136 3.38 -5.42 1.29
C ARG A 136 1.93 -5.02 1.55
N LEU A 137 1.24 -5.69 2.49
CA LEU A 137 -0.14 -5.31 2.82
C LEU A 137 -0.17 -3.95 3.52
N LEU A 138 0.74 -3.70 4.46
CA LEU A 138 0.86 -2.40 5.12
C LEU A 138 1.23 -1.28 4.12
N PHE A 139 2.16 -1.56 3.20
CA PHE A 139 2.50 -0.60 2.15
C PHE A 139 1.30 -0.29 1.25
N ASN A 140 0.56 -1.31 0.79
CA ASN A 140 -0.63 -1.09 -0.04
C ASN A 140 -1.70 -0.30 0.72
N LEU A 141 -1.87 -0.55 2.03
CA LEU A 141 -2.82 0.18 2.86
C LEU A 141 -2.42 1.66 2.93
N GLY A 142 -1.16 1.95 3.25
CA GLY A 142 -0.65 3.32 3.25
C GLY A 142 -0.67 3.98 1.87
N PHE A 143 -0.43 3.22 0.80
CA PHE A 143 -0.52 3.71 -0.57
C PHE A 143 -1.95 4.11 -0.92
N ILE A 144 -2.97 3.36 -0.49
CA ILE A 144 -4.37 3.73 -0.73
C ILE A 144 -4.73 5.02 0.00
N TYR A 145 -4.30 5.15 1.27
CA TYR A 145 -4.45 6.41 2.00
C TYR A 145 -3.80 7.58 1.30
N TYR A 146 -2.57 7.41 0.80
CA TYR A 146 -1.84 8.45 0.10
C TYR A 146 -2.50 8.84 -1.22
N TYR A 147 -2.69 7.87 -2.09
CA TYR A 147 -3.01 8.12 -3.49
C TYR A 147 -4.49 8.41 -3.71
N PHE A 148 -5.38 7.62 -3.08
CA PHE A 148 -6.82 7.72 -3.31
C PHE A 148 -7.50 8.62 -2.28
N LEU A 149 -7.19 8.43 -1.00
CA LEU A 149 -7.86 9.15 0.10
C LEU A 149 -7.20 10.49 0.44
N LYS A 150 -6.03 10.80 -0.15
CA LYS A 150 -5.25 12.02 0.07
C LYS A 150 -4.91 12.28 1.55
N ASP A 151 -4.79 11.21 2.33
CA ASP A 151 -4.46 11.24 3.75
C ASP A 151 -2.98 10.89 3.93
N ASN A 152 -2.12 11.89 3.78
CA ASN A 152 -0.67 11.75 3.97
C ASN A 152 -0.31 11.30 5.39
N ALA A 153 -1.11 11.71 6.37
CA ALA A 153 -0.90 11.36 7.76
C ALA A 153 -1.04 9.85 7.97
N LYS A 154 -2.20 9.27 7.67
CA LYS A 154 -2.39 7.81 7.78
C LYS A 154 -1.46 7.03 6.86
N ALA A 155 -1.20 7.53 5.65
CA ALA A 155 -0.27 6.89 4.73
C ALA A 155 1.13 6.76 5.33
N SER A 156 1.65 7.81 5.95
CA SER A 156 2.96 7.78 6.59
C SER A 156 3.02 6.77 7.74
N GLU A 157 1.95 6.62 8.52
CA GLU A 157 1.88 5.68 9.63
C GLU A 157 1.98 4.23 9.16
N TYR A 158 1.14 3.83 8.19
CA TYR A 158 1.15 2.47 7.66
C TYR A 158 2.43 2.15 6.88
N ILE A 159 2.98 3.10 6.11
CA ILE A 159 4.24 2.89 5.38
C ILE A 159 5.43 2.84 6.36
N ALA A 160 5.40 3.61 7.46
CA ALA A 160 6.41 3.50 8.52
C ALA A 160 6.36 2.12 9.20
N MET A 161 5.16 1.59 9.48
CA MET A 161 5.00 0.22 9.96
C MET A 161 5.57 -0.79 8.96
N ALA A 162 5.28 -0.61 7.66
CA ALA A 162 5.82 -1.46 6.60
C ALA A 162 7.36 -1.42 6.54
N ALA A 163 7.96 -0.24 6.69
CA ALA A 163 9.41 -0.03 6.62
C ALA A 163 10.18 -0.73 7.74
N LYS A 164 9.56 -0.92 8.92
CA LYS A 164 10.16 -1.58 10.08
C LYS A 164 10.22 -3.11 9.95
N ILE A 165 9.51 -3.68 8.99
CA ILE A 165 9.48 -5.13 8.79
C ILE A 165 10.74 -5.58 8.05
N LYS A 166 11.34 -6.68 8.52
CA LYS A 166 12.52 -7.28 7.91
C LYS A 166 12.28 -7.60 6.43
N GLY A 167 13.21 -7.16 5.58
CA GLY A 167 13.12 -7.36 4.12
C GLY A 167 12.25 -6.32 3.39
N ALA A 168 11.70 -5.33 4.10
CA ALA A 168 11.01 -4.22 3.46
C ALA A 168 11.96 -3.43 2.54
N PRO A 169 11.48 -2.99 1.36
CA PRO A 169 12.25 -2.13 0.47
C PRO A 169 12.72 -0.85 1.17
N PRO A 170 14.01 -0.46 1.06
CA PRO A 170 14.57 0.68 1.81
C PRO A 170 13.88 2.02 1.56
N PHE A 171 13.26 2.19 0.38
CA PHE A 171 12.56 3.43 0.03
C PHE A 171 11.30 3.66 0.86
N TYR A 172 10.72 2.62 1.51
CA TYR A 172 9.53 2.78 2.34
C TYR A 172 9.76 3.81 3.44
N ALA A 173 10.92 3.78 4.10
CA ALA A 173 11.22 4.72 5.16
C ALA A 173 11.30 6.17 4.66
N ASN A 174 11.94 6.40 3.51
CA ASN A 174 12.01 7.74 2.91
C ASN A 174 10.63 8.26 2.50
N LEU A 175 9.78 7.38 1.96
CA LEU A 175 8.41 7.73 1.60
C LEU A 175 7.58 8.06 2.84
N ALA A 176 7.65 7.23 3.89
CA ALA A 176 6.96 7.49 5.15
C ALA A 176 7.41 8.81 5.78
N ALA A 177 8.72 9.06 5.85
CA ALA A 177 9.27 10.31 6.37
C ALA A 177 8.80 11.52 5.56
N ARG A 178 8.81 11.42 4.22
CA ARG A 178 8.27 12.47 3.35
C ARG A 178 6.80 12.74 3.64
N LEU A 179 5.95 11.71 3.68
CA LEU A 179 4.52 11.88 3.91
C LEU A 179 4.22 12.43 5.31
N ALA A 180 5.00 12.02 6.31
CA ALA A 180 4.92 12.59 7.64
C ALA A 180 5.30 14.08 7.61
N TYR A 181 6.35 14.45 6.89
CA TYR A 181 6.75 15.83 6.70
C TYR A 181 5.65 16.65 5.99
N ASP A 182 5.16 16.18 4.85
CA ASP A 182 4.11 16.84 4.06
C ASP A 182 2.77 16.94 4.83
N SER A 183 2.59 16.16 5.91
CA SER A 183 1.45 16.24 6.84
C SER A 183 1.68 17.18 8.03
N GLY A 184 2.78 17.93 8.05
CA GLY A 184 3.16 18.86 9.13
C GLY A 184 3.80 18.19 10.36
N ARG A 185 4.11 16.89 10.30
CA ARG A 185 4.73 16.12 11.39
C ARG A 185 6.24 15.98 11.19
N HIS A 186 6.92 17.12 11.14
CA HIS A 186 8.33 17.22 10.72
C HIS A 186 9.27 16.51 11.71
N GLU A 187 9.07 16.73 13.01
CA GLU A 187 9.85 16.09 14.07
C GLU A 187 9.66 14.58 14.06
N THR A 188 8.43 14.10 13.84
CA THR A 188 8.13 12.67 13.69
C THR A 188 8.84 12.08 12.48
N ALA A 189 8.89 12.79 11.35
CA ALA A 189 9.61 12.35 10.16
C ALA A 189 11.11 12.20 10.42
N ALA A 190 11.74 13.19 11.07
CA ALA A 190 13.16 13.15 11.41
C ALA A 190 13.48 12.06 12.45
N ALA A 191 12.67 11.92 13.50
CA ALA A 191 12.83 10.89 14.52
C ALA A 191 12.71 9.48 13.92
N PHE A 192 11.76 9.28 13.00
CA PHE A 192 11.60 8.00 12.31
C PHE A 192 12.79 7.64 11.42
N LEU A 193 13.34 8.58 10.65
CA LEU A 193 14.56 8.32 9.87
C LEU A 193 15.77 8.02 10.76
N LEU A 194 15.88 8.69 11.89
CA LEU A 194 16.94 8.42 12.87
C LEU A 194 16.82 6.98 13.41
N ASP A 195 15.62 6.54 13.77
CA ASP A 195 15.34 5.15 14.18
C ASP A 195 15.77 4.15 13.08
N MET A 196 15.35 4.38 11.84
CA MET A 196 15.74 3.51 10.71
C MET A 196 17.26 3.49 10.45
N LEU A 197 17.94 4.62 10.66
CA LEU A 197 19.39 4.75 10.53
C LEU A 197 20.13 3.94 11.60
N THR A 198 19.66 3.99 12.85
CA THR A 198 20.28 3.23 13.95
C THR A 198 20.14 1.71 13.78
N ASN A 199 19.15 1.27 12.99
CA ASN A 199 18.82 -0.14 12.78
C ASN A 199 19.28 -0.70 11.41
N THR A 200 20.00 0.08 10.59
CA THR A 200 20.54 -0.40 9.30
C THR A 200 22.06 -0.59 9.38
N GLU A 201 22.53 -1.72 8.87
CA GLU A 201 23.96 -2.02 8.69
C GLU A 201 24.46 -1.73 7.27
N ASN A 202 23.55 -1.53 6.32
CA ASN A 202 23.90 -1.31 4.92
C ASN A 202 24.31 0.14 4.70
N GLU A 203 25.58 0.38 4.36
CA GLU A 203 26.14 1.73 4.15
C GLU A 203 25.40 2.55 3.08
N ARG A 204 24.94 1.93 1.99
CA ARG A 204 24.19 2.63 0.94
C ARG A 204 22.84 3.11 1.46
N ILE A 205 22.15 2.27 2.23
CA ILE A 205 20.87 2.63 2.84
C ILE A 205 21.08 3.69 3.93
N ARG A 206 22.15 3.56 4.72
CA ARG A 206 22.53 4.53 5.75
C ARG A 206 22.75 5.91 5.13
N ALA A 207 23.60 6.02 4.10
CA ALA A 207 23.85 7.27 3.40
C ALA A 207 22.56 7.90 2.84
N MET A 208 21.64 7.08 2.34
CA MET A 208 20.34 7.54 1.84
C MET A 208 19.47 8.13 2.95
N TYR A 209 19.41 7.50 4.13
CA TYR A 209 18.66 8.02 5.29
C TYR A 209 19.34 9.23 5.93
N GLU A 210 20.67 9.23 6.02
CA GLU A 210 21.47 10.37 6.51
C GLU A 210 21.21 11.62 5.68
N LYS A 211 21.30 11.49 4.36
CA LYS A 211 21.06 12.60 3.43
C LYS A 211 19.66 13.21 3.63
N ARG A 212 18.64 12.36 3.74
CA ARG A 212 17.26 12.80 3.98
C ARG A 212 17.11 13.45 5.36
N LEU A 213 17.72 12.86 6.39
CA LEU A 213 17.66 13.35 7.76
C LEU A 213 18.34 14.72 7.91
N ILE A 214 19.48 14.95 7.26
CA ILE A 214 20.18 16.24 7.23
C ILE A 214 19.24 17.31 6.64
N ALA A 215 18.62 17.04 5.49
CA ALA A 215 17.71 17.98 4.86
C ALA A 215 16.49 18.30 5.74
N LEU A 216 15.91 17.29 6.40
CA LEU A 216 14.78 17.50 7.30
C LEU A 216 15.17 18.30 8.56
N LYS A 217 16.34 18.01 9.14
CA LYS A 217 16.84 18.75 10.31
C LYS A 217 17.07 20.22 9.98
N GLY A 218 17.69 20.53 8.84
CA GLY A 218 17.88 21.91 8.39
C GLY A 218 16.56 22.65 8.26
N ALA A 219 15.55 22.04 7.64
CA ALA A 219 14.23 22.65 7.55
C ALA A 219 13.53 22.84 8.91
N ILE A 220 13.64 21.86 9.82
CA ILE A 220 13.10 21.96 11.19
C ILE A 220 13.77 23.08 11.98
N GLU A 221 15.09 23.24 11.86
CA GLU A 221 15.84 24.31 12.51
C GLU A 221 15.41 25.69 12.01
N LEU A 222 15.28 25.85 10.69
CA LEU A 222 14.78 27.07 10.07
C LEU A 222 13.33 27.37 10.49
N GLU A 223 12.48 26.35 10.61
CA GLU A 223 11.10 26.53 11.06
C GLU A 223 11.03 26.98 12.52
N LYS A 224 11.90 26.46 13.39
CA LYS A 224 12.02 26.93 14.78
C LYS A 224 12.45 28.38 14.84
N ALA A 225 13.47 28.76 14.05
CA ALA A 225 13.91 30.14 13.93
C ALA A 225 12.80 31.08 13.42
N ALA A 226 12.00 30.63 12.44
CA ALA A 226 10.85 31.38 11.96
C ALA A 226 9.77 31.59 13.04
N LYS A 227 9.49 30.56 13.86
CA LYS A 227 8.56 30.68 15.00
C LYS A 227 9.08 31.62 16.08
N GLU A 228 10.38 31.61 16.36
CA GLU A 228 11.01 32.55 17.29
C GLU A 228 10.94 33.99 16.77
N TYR A 229 11.12 34.18 15.46
CA TYR A 229 10.93 35.47 14.79
C TYR A 229 9.50 35.98 14.95
N GLU A 230 8.51 35.14 14.63
CA GLU A 230 7.09 35.45 14.73
C GLU A 230 6.70 35.81 16.17
N ALA A 231 7.23 35.08 17.16
CA ALA A 231 7.03 35.38 18.57
C ALA A 231 7.62 36.73 19.00
N ARG A 232 8.73 37.18 18.40
CA ARG A 232 9.39 38.44 18.74
C ARG A 232 8.77 39.66 18.06
N TYR A 233 8.41 39.52 16.79
CA TYR A 233 7.94 40.65 15.97
C TYR A 233 6.43 40.67 15.75
N SER A 234 5.71 39.63 16.17
CA SER A 234 4.28 39.45 15.87
C SER A 234 3.94 39.49 14.37
N ASP A 235 4.94 39.18 13.54
CA ASP A 235 4.84 39.10 12.08
C ASP A 235 5.79 38.01 11.58
N ARG A 236 5.51 37.45 10.41
CA ARG A 236 6.31 36.36 9.84
C ARG A 236 7.52 36.93 9.09
N PRO A 237 8.64 36.19 9.06
CA PRO A 237 9.77 36.58 8.22
C PRO A 237 9.36 36.52 6.74
N ALA A 238 9.81 37.49 5.94
CA ALA A 238 9.56 37.55 4.51
C ALA A 238 10.21 36.37 3.77
N ASP A 239 11.41 35.98 4.20
CA ASP A 239 12.17 34.86 3.66
C ASP A 239 13.19 34.32 4.68
N ILE A 240 13.95 33.31 4.28
CA ILE A 240 15.01 32.73 5.13
C ILE A 240 16.19 33.71 5.31
N ALA A 241 16.45 34.62 4.36
CA ALA A 241 17.55 35.57 4.45
C ALA A 241 17.30 36.64 5.53
N GLU A 242 16.04 36.99 5.79
CA GLU A 242 15.65 37.86 6.89
C GLU A 242 16.00 37.24 8.24
N LEU A 243 15.77 35.93 8.43
CA LEU A 243 16.15 35.22 9.65
C LEU A 243 17.65 35.34 9.95
N LYS A 244 18.49 35.26 8.91
CA LYS A 244 19.94 35.47 9.03
C LYS A 244 20.28 36.92 9.37
N THR A 245 19.70 37.86 8.65
CA THR A 245 19.97 39.31 8.84
C THR A 245 19.59 39.78 10.24
N LYS A 246 18.54 39.20 10.82
CA LYS A 246 18.01 39.52 12.15
C LYS A 246 18.62 38.67 13.27
N GLY A 247 19.54 37.77 12.94
CA GLY A 247 20.32 36.98 13.90
C GLY A 247 19.57 35.83 14.56
N PHE A 248 18.53 35.27 13.91
CA PHE A 248 17.86 34.04 14.37
C PHE A 248 18.57 32.77 13.94
N ILE A 249 19.45 32.88 12.93
CA ILE A 249 20.33 31.80 12.48
C ILE A 249 21.73 32.35 12.21
N ASP A 250 22.75 31.58 12.60
CA ASP A 250 24.16 31.95 12.36
C ASP A 250 24.55 31.71 10.89
N SER A 251 24.08 30.59 10.33
CA SER A 251 24.34 30.18 8.97
C SER A 251 23.12 29.51 8.36
N LEU A 252 22.99 29.61 7.03
CA LEU A 252 21.96 28.88 6.30
C LEU A 252 22.37 27.39 6.22
N PRO A 253 21.53 26.44 6.65
CA PRO A 253 21.80 25.03 6.42
C PRO A 253 21.84 24.72 4.93
N ASP A 254 22.76 23.87 4.50
CA ASP A 254 22.79 23.37 3.13
C ASP A 254 21.68 22.33 2.91
N ASP A 255 21.01 22.39 1.76
CA ASP A 255 20.18 21.26 1.30
C ASP A 255 21.07 20.26 0.54
N PRO A 256 21.29 19.04 1.06
CA PRO A 256 22.13 18.05 0.40
C PRO A 256 21.58 17.56 -0.96
N TYR A 257 20.32 17.88 -1.30
CA TYR A 257 19.74 17.64 -2.62
C TYR A 257 19.95 18.80 -3.62
N GLY A 258 20.63 19.88 -3.19
CA GLY A 258 20.98 21.02 -4.03
C GLY A 258 19.78 21.94 -4.34
N GLY A 259 18.87 22.08 -3.38
CA GLY A 259 17.79 23.06 -3.39
C GLY A 259 18.07 24.25 -2.45
N GLU A 260 17.11 25.16 -2.40
CA GLU A 260 17.12 26.32 -1.50
C GLU A 260 15.90 26.23 -0.59
N TYR A 261 16.10 26.50 0.70
CA TYR A 261 15.02 26.52 1.67
C TYR A 261 14.14 27.76 1.50
N TYR A 262 12.83 27.58 1.65
CA TYR A 262 11.84 28.64 1.62
C TYR A 262 10.74 28.38 2.65
N ILE A 263 10.03 29.45 3.02
CA ILE A 263 8.90 29.39 3.96
C ILE A 263 7.61 29.42 3.13
N ASN A 264 6.69 28.48 3.36
CA ASN A 264 5.39 28.47 2.70
C ASN A 264 4.39 29.41 3.40
N GLU A 265 3.18 29.55 2.85
CA GLU A 265 2.12 30.41 3.40
C GLU A 265 1.66 30.00 4.81
N GLU A 266 1.93 28.77 5.23
CA GLU A 266 1.60 28.24 6.55
C GLU A 266 2.73 28.46 7.57
N GLY A 267 3.84 29.10 7.18
CA GLY A 267 5.01 29.29 8.04
C GLY A 267 5.89 28.05 8.18
N ARG A 268 5.73 27.05 7.30
CA ARG A 268 6.51 25.82 7.27
C ARG A 268 7.66 25.94 6.28
N VAL A 269 8.78 25.30 6.60
CA VAL A 269 9.96 25.35 5.74
C VAL A 269 9.99 24.15 4.79
N TYR A 270 10.28 24.39 3.52
CA TYR A 270 10.48 23.37 2.50
C TYR A 270 11.74 23.69 1.70
N SER A 271 12.18 22.77 0.85
CA SER A 271 13.28 23.02 -0.11
C SER A 271 12.77 22.90 -1.55
N SER A 272 13.32 23.74 -2.44
CA SER A 272 13.05 23.68 -3.89
C SER A 272 13.46 22.35 -4.54
N SER A 273 14.29 21.53 -3.88
CA SER A 273 14.59 20.16 -4.33
C SER A 273 13.43 19.17 -4.11
N GLY A 274 12.44 19.53 -3.30
CA GLY A 274 11.43 18.59 -2.78
C GLY A 274 12.03 17.47 -1.94
N PHE A 275 13.31 17.61 -1.55
CA PHE A 275 14.13 16.59 -0.90
C PHE A 275 14.25 15.28 -1.69
N ILE A 276 14.36 15.40 -3.01
CA ILE A 276 14.48 14.29 -3.96
C ILE A 276 15.76 14.49 -4.75
N GLU A 277 16.41 13.39 -5.13
CA GLU A 277 17.54 13.43 -6.06
C GLU A 277 17.13 14.06 -7.39
N LYS A 278 17.92 15.01 -7.90
CA LYS A 278 17.75 15.49 -9.27
C LYS A 278 17.99 14.33 -10.23
N ARG A 279 17.04 14.08 -11.13
CA ARG A 279 17.28 13.15 -12.25
C ARG A 279 18.44 13.70 -13.07
N GLN A 280 19.52 12.93 -13.15
CA GLN A 280 20.61 13.17 -14.09
C GLN A 280 20.14 12.93 -15.52
#